data_AF-A0A1I3D083-F1
#
_entry.id   AF-A0A1I3D083-F1
#
_cell.length_a   1.000
_cell.length_b   1.000
_cell.length_c   1.000
_cell.angle_alpha   90.00
_cell.angle_beta   90.00
_cell.angle_gamma   90.00
#
_symmetry.space_group_name_H-M   'P 1'
#
loop_
_entity.id
_entity.type
_entity.pdbx_description
1 polymer ?
#
loop_
_entity_poly.entity_id
_entity_poly.type
_entity_poly.pdbx_seq_one_letter_code
_entity_poly.pdbx_strand_id
1 'polypeptide(L)'
;MRLCYKAFFPVATTISQVVQTAGSQLPMNSSDLNLNDAELFAYLDEMLSVERTSSIEQLLRSHPELRVRLAELMQRRDQGGHTIGEIWRRHRLSCPARSQLGSFLLGVASPEQADYIQFHLEEVGCRVCQANLADLQASQSSDGTQQQQRQRRYFESSAGLLRPGQND
;
A
#
# COMPACT_ATOMS: atom_id res chain seq x y z
N MET A 1 -29.68 11.19 19.21
CA MET A 1 -30.16 9.98 19.93
C MET A 1 -30.34 8.87 18.89
N ARG A 2 -29.60 7.76 19.04
CA ARG A 2 -29.84 6.37 18.57
C ARG A 2 -30.54 6.09 17.21
N LEU A 3 -29.78 5.41 16.34
CA LEU A 3 -30.06 4.10 15.69
C LEU A 3 -31.52 3.64 15.46
N CYS A 4 -31.84 3.23 14.22
CA CYS A 4 -32.34 1.88 13.82
C CYS A 4 -32.84 1.92 12.36
N TYR A 5 -32.20 1.28 11.36
CA TYR A 5 -32.16 -0.15 10.98
C TYR A 5 -33.38 -0.66 10.16
N LYS A 6 -33.07 -1.20 8.96
CA LYS A 6 -33.85 -2.16 8.12
C LYS A 6 -35.14 -1.64 7.45
N ALA A 7 -35.55 -2.07 6.26
CA ALA A 7 -35.07 -3.03 5.25
C ALA A 7 -35.93 -2.83 3.96
N PHE A 8 -35.60 -3.60 2.92
CA PHE A 8 -36.51 -4.17 1.90
C PHE A 8 -36.31 -3.66 0.46
N PHE A 9 -35.58 -4.47 -0.31
CA PHE A 9 -35.63 -4.55 -1.78
C PHE A 9 -37.04 -4.92 -2.25
N PRO A 10 -37.43 -4.49 -3.46
CA PRO A 10 -38.05 -5.43 -4.37
C PRO A 10 -37.41 -5.43 -5.77
N VAL A 11 -37.74 -6.52 -6.46
CA VAL A 11 -37.12 -7.15 -7.62
C VAL A 11 -37.67 -6.59 -8.95
N ALA A 12 -36.77 -6.51 -9.93
CA ALA A 12 -36.90 -6.58 -11.40
C ALA A 12 -38.10 -5.93 -12.12
N THR A 13 -37.81 -5.08 -13.12
CA THR A 13 -38.35 -5.18 -14.50
C THR A 13 -37.47 -4.36 -15.48
N THR A 14 -36.98 -5.08 -16.48
CA THR A 14 -36.46 -4.76 -17.83
C THR A 14 -36.53 -3.32 -18.35
N ILE A 15 -35.38 -2.77 -18.80
CA ILE A 15 -35.32 -1.81 -19.93
C ILE A 15 -34.16 -2.18 -20.88
N SER A 16 -34.53 -2.19 -22.15
CA SER A 16 -33.78 -2.42 -23.38
C SER A 16 -32.38 -1.80 -23.50
N GLN A 17 -31.49 -2.62 -24.06
CA GLN A 17 -30.55 -2.34 -25.15
C GLN A 17 -30.42 -0.87 -25.60
N VAL A 18 -29.22 -0.31 -25.44
CA VAL A 18 -28.46 0.36 -26.51
C VAL A 18 -26.98 0.24 -26.13
N VAL A 19 -26.16 -0.42 -26.96
CA VAL A 19 -24.83 0.04 -27.44
C VAL A 19 -24.28 -1.06 -28.35
N GLN A 20 -24.36 -0.80 -29.64
CA GLN A 20 -23.49 -1.45 -30.62
C GLN A 20 -23.16 -0.42 -31.70
N THR A 21 -21.98 0.16 -31.63
CA THR A 21 -21.29 0.73 -32.79
C THR A 21 -19.82 0.34 -32.69
N ALA A 22 -19.36 -0.26 -33.79
CA ALA A 22 -18.05 -0.83 -33.98
C ALA A 22 -16.94 0.23 -33.95
N GLY A 23 -15.81 -0.14 -33.36
CA GLY A 23 -14.56 0.61 -33.40
C GLY A 23 -13.40 -0.34 -33.17
N SER A 24 -12.90 -0.92 -34.25
CA SER A 24 -11.53 -1.40 -34.44
C SER A 24 -10.98 -2.42 -33.42
N GLN A 25 -11.05 -3.70 -33.79
CA GLN A 25 -10.18 -4.76 -33.26
C GLN A 25 -8.71 -4.33 -33.33
N LEU A 26 -8.08 -4.17 -32.16
CA LEU A 26 -6.67 -4.55 -32.00
C LEU A 26 -6.65 -6.06 -31.66
N PRO A 27 -5.73 -6.86 -32.23
CA PRO A 27 -5.61 -8.26 -31.87
C PRO A 27 -5.04 -8.34 -30.45
N MET A 28 -5.92 -8.34 -29.45
CA MET A 28 -5.55 -8.59 -28.06
C MET A 28 -5.24 -10.09 -27.93
N ASN A 29 -4.01 -10.40 -27.58
CA ASN A 29 -3.54 -11.75 -27.38
C ASN A 29 -4.32 -12.37 -26.20
N SER A 30 -4.83 -13.58 -26.38
CA SER A 30 -5.64 -14.31 -25.40
C SER A 30 -4.90 -14.60 -24.08
N SER A 31 -3.60 -14.29 -24.03
CA SER A 31 -2.72 -14.40 -22.87
C SER A 31 -2.88 -13.28 -21.84
N ASP A 32 -3.38 -12.10 -22.21
CA ASP A 32 -3.40 -10.93 -21.29
C ASP A 32 -4.57 -10.95 -20.29
N LEU A 33 -5.63 -11.70 -20.59
CA LEU A 33 -6.71 -12.01 -19.66
C LEU A 33 -6.39 -13.22 -18.75
N ASN A 34 -5.30 -13.94 -19.04
CA ASN A 34 -4.93 -15.16 -18.33
C ASN A 34 -4.04 -14.87 -17.11
N LEU A 35 -4.37 -13.82 -16.37
CA LEU A 35 -3.77 -13.56 -15.06
C LEU A 35 -4.23 -14.64 -14.08
N ASN A 36 -3.26 -15.29 -13.44
CA ASN A 36 -3.53 -16.25 -12.38
C ASN A 36 -3.93 -15.51 -11.10
N ASP A 37 -4.77 -16.13 -10.26
CA ASP A 37 -5.15 -15.59 -8.96
C ASP A 37 -3.91 -15.29 -8.09
N ALA A 38 -2.85 -16.08 -8.21
CA ALA A 38 -1.58 -15.85 -7.51
C ALA A 38 -0.96 -14.46 -7.84
N GLU A 39 -1.02 -14.01 -9.09
CA GLU A 39 -0.52 -12.69 -9.47
C GLU A 39 -1.43 -11.57 -8.99
N LEU A 40 -2.75 -11.77 -9.03
CA LEU A 40 -3.72 -10.81 -8.48
C LEU A 40 -3.56 -10.68 -6.96
N PHE A 41 -3.28 -11.77 -6.25
CA PHE A 41 -2.93 -11.70 -4.83
C PHE A 41 -1.62 -10.98 -4.58
N ALA A 42 -0.57 -11.26 -5.37
CA ALA A 42 0.69 -10.53 -5.25
C ALA A 42 0.52 -9.04 -5.56
N TYR A 43 -0.37 -8.66 -6.48
CA TYR A 43 -0.77 -7.27 -6.72
C TYR A 43 -1.47 -6.67 -5.49
N LEU A 44 -2.46 -7.37 -4.92
CA LEU A 44 -3.19 -6.92 -3.72
C LEU A 44 -2.30 -6.81 -2.47
N ASP A 45 -1.23 -7.59 -2.40
CA ASP A 45 -0.25 -7.58 -1.30
C ASP A 45 0.94 -6.63 -1.59
N GLU A 46 0.89 -5.88 -2.69
CA GLU A 46 1.93 -4.94 -3.14
C GLU A 46 3.31 -5.59 -3.38
N MET A 47 3.35 -6.90 -3.66
CA MET A 47 4.57 -7.71 -3.77
C MET A 47 5.12 -7.88 -5.19
N LEU A 48 4.43 -7.40 -6.23
CA LEU A 48 4.90 -7.48 -7.62
C LEU A 48 5.85 -6.36 -7.98
N SER A 49 6.83 -6.56 -8.87
CA SER A 49 7.71 -5.49 -9.39
C SER A 49 6.95 -4.27 -9.93
N VAL A 50 7.61 -3.10 -10.02
CA VAL A 50 6.95 -1.84 -10.44
C VAL A 50 6.36 -1.96 -11.85
N GLU A 51 7.10 -2.62 -12.74
CA GLU A 51 6.71 -2.87 -14.13
C GLU A 51 5.47 -3.75 -14.20
N ARG A 52 5.42 -4.82 -13.39
CA ARG A 52 4.26 -5.72 -13.31
C ARG A 52 3.05 -5.05 -12.68
N THR A 53 3.25 -4.25 -11.62
CA THR A 53 2.17 -3.45 -11.03
C THR A 53 1.54 -2.52 -12.08
N SER A 54 2.35 -1.76 -12.80
CA SER A 54 1.85 -0.83 -13.83
C SER A 54 1.10 -1.54 -14.95
N SER A 55 1.62 -2.70 -15.40
CA SER A 55 0.96 -3.52 -16.42
C SER A 55 -0.41 -4.01 -15.96
N ILE A 56 -0.52 -4.48 -14.70
CA ILE A 56 -1.81 -4.94 -14.14
C ILE A 56 -2.79 -3.78 -13.97
N GLU A 57 -2.34 -2.59 -13.56
CA GLU A 57 -3.20 -1.41 -13.48
C GLU A 57 -3.80 -1.02 -14.83
N GLN A 58 -3.03 -1.11 -15.91
CA GLN A 58 -3.51 -0.88 -17.27
C GLN A 58 -4.58 -1.91 -17.66
N LEU A 59 -4.37 -3.18 -17.33
CA LEU A 59 -5.34 -4.25 -17.57
C LEU A 59 -6.63 -4.04 -16.77
N LEU A 60 -6.54 -3.67 -15.49
CA LEU A 60 -7.70 -3.37 -14.64
C LEU A 60 -8.50 -2.17 -15.13
N ARG A 61 -7.84 -1.16 -15.73
CA ARG A 61 -8.52 0.01 -16.30
C ARG A 61 -9.30 -0.33 -17.57
N SER A 62 -8.76 -1.22 -18.40
CA SER A 62 -9.35 -1.59 -19.69
C SER A 62 -10.42 -2.69 -19.58
N HIS A 63 -10.33 -3.57 -18.57
CA HIS A 63 -11.16 -4.76 -18.46
C HIS A 63 -12.03 -4.74 -17.19
N PRO A 64 -13.32 -4.36 -17.27
CA PRO A 64 -14.23 -4.36 -16.12
C PRO A 64 -14.37 -5.71 -15.42
N GLU A 65 -14.32 -6.81 -16.17
CA GLU A 65 -14.41 -8.19 -15.67
C GLU A 65 -13.24 -8.55 -14.73
N LEU A 66 -12.04 -8.05 -15.00
CA LEU A 66 -10.88 -8.24 -14.11
C LEU A 66 -11.07 -7.50 -12.79
N ARG A 67 -11.74 -6.34 -12.79
CA ARG A 67 -12.06 -5.60 -11.56
C ARG A 67 -13.08 -6.33 -10.70
N VAL A 68 -14.09 -6.95 -11.32
CA VAL A 68 -15.06 -7.80 -10.60
C VAL A 68 -14.36 -9.01 -9.98
N ARG A 69 -13.53 -9.72 -10.76
CA ARG A 69 -12.73 -10.85 -10.26
C ARG A 69 -11.80 -10.45 -9.11
N LEU A 70 -11.12 -9.31 -9.22
CA LEU A 70 -10.26 -8.77 -8.17
C LEU A 70 -11.07 -8.47 -6.89
N ALA A 71 -12.24 -7.86 -7.01
CA ALA A 71 -13.13 -7.60 -5.88
C ALA A 71 -13.61 -8.91 -5.20
N GLU A 72 -13.93 -9.94 -5.98
CA GLU A 72 -14.28 -11.27 -5.44
C GLU A 72 -13.10 -11.94 -4.71
N LEU A 73 -11.88 -11.80 -5.23
CA LEU A 73 -10.67 -12.29 -4.56
C LEU A 73 -10.42 -11.54 -3.25
N MET A 74 -10.57 -10.20 -3.25
CA MET A 74 -10.50 -9.40 -2.03
C MET A 74 -11.54 -9.84 -0.99
N GLN A 75 -12.79 -10.04 -1.42
CA GLN A 75 -13.87 -10.45 -0.52
C GLN A 75 -13.61 -11.86 0.05
N ARG A 76 -13.08 -12.79 -0.74
CA ARG A 76 -12.69 -14.13 -0.28
C ARG A 76 -11.52 -14.09 0.70
N ARG A 77 -10.53 -13.24 0.44
CA ARG A 77 -9.40 -12.96 1.34
C ARG A 77 -9.89 -12.53 2.72
N ASP A 78 -10.79 -11.55 2.75
CA ASP A 78 -11.31 -10.98 3.99
C ASP A 78 -12.27 -11.91 4.74
N GLN A 79 -12.77 -12.98 4.10
CA GLN A 79 -13.63 -14.01 4.69
C GLN A 79 -12.86 -15.18 5.33
N GLY A 80 -11.52 -15.13 5.36
CA GLY A 80 -10.70 -16.13 6.05
C GLY A 80 -10.16 -17.25 5.16
N GLY A 81 -9.80 -16.93 3.91
CA GLY A 81 -9.02 -17.81 3.03
C GLY A 81 -7.59 -18.03 3.55
N HIS A 82 -7.43 -18.75 4.65
CA HIS A 82 -6.18 -18.87 5.40
C HIS A 82 -5.18 -19.86 4.80
N THR A 83 -4.54 -19.53 3.67
CA THR A 83 -3.26 -20.20 3.40
C THR A 83 -2.21 -19.68 4.38
N ILE A 84 -1.30 -20.56 4.83
CA ILE A 84 -0.20 -20.17 5.72
C ILE A 84 0.60 -19.01 5.12
N GLY A 85 0.81 -19.05 3.79
CA GLY A 85 1.52 -17.99 3.07
C GLY A 85 0.81 -16.64 3.10
N GLU A 86 -0.52 -16.60 3.14
CA GLU A 86 -1.28 -15.35 3.24
C GLU A 86 -1.18 -14.73 4.64
N ILE A 87 -1.36 -15.56 5.69
CA ILE A 87 -1.18 -15.13 7.08
C ILE A 87 0.24 -14.58 7.28
N TRP A 88 1.25 -15.28 6.77
CA TRP A 88 2.65 -14.88 6.89
C TRP A 88 2.93 -13.50 6.31
N ARG A 89 2.43 -13.22 5.09
CA ARG A 89 2.60 -11.92 4.41
C ARG A 89 1.82 -10.81 5.10
N ARG A 90 0.56 -11.06 5.46
CA ARG A 90 -0.31 -10.09 6.13
C ARG A 90 0.24 -9.65 7.49
N HIS A 91 0.69 -10.62 8.29
CA HIS A 91 1.24 -10.35 9.62
C HIS A 91 2.74 -10.04 9.59
N ARG A 92 3.37 -10.10 8.41
CA ARG A 92 4.79 -9.76 8.21
C ARG A 92 5.69 -10.53 9.17
N LEU A 93 5.43 -11.83 9.35
CA LEU A 93 6.03 -12.62 10.44
C LEU A 93 7.56 -12.73 10.36
N SER A 94 8.12 -12.59 9.16
CA SER A 94 9.57 -12.56 8.92
C SER A 94 10.16 -11.15 8.85
N CYS A 95 9.36 -10.09 8.88
CA CYS A 95 9.92 -8.76 8.74
C CYS A 95 10.61 -8.31 10.04
N PRO A 96 11.84 -7.76 9.98
CA PRO A 96 12.46 -7.14 11.14
C PRO A 96 11.64 -5.92 11.60
N ALA A 97 11.62 -5.69 12.91
CA ALA A 97 11.02 -4.49 13.49
C ALA A 97 11.75 -3.23 13.02
N ARG A 98 11.03 -2.10 12.97
CA ARG A 98 11.62 -0.82 12.54
C ARG A 98 12.80 -0.39 13.41
N SER A 99 12.81 -0.71 14.70
CA SER A 99 13.95 -0.47 15.59
C SER A 99 15.18 -1.30 15.20
N GLN A 100 15.00 -2.56 14.82
CA GLN A 100 16.09 -3.43 14.34
C GLN A 100 16.67 -2.91 13.02
N LEU A 101 15.83 -2.41 12.10
CA LEU A 101 16.28 -1.72 10.89
C LEU A 101 17.09 -0.46 11.22
N GLY A 102 16.69 0.29 12.26
CA GLY A 102 17.46 1.43 12.77
C GLY A 102 18.84 1.01 13.31
N SER A 103 18.89 -0.04 14.13
CA SER A 103 20.15 -0.59 14.64
C SER A 103 21.07 -1.09 13.53
N PHE A 104 20.50 -1.73 12.51
CA PHE A 104 21.22 -2.15 11.30
C PHE A 104 21.81 -0.95 10.55
N LEU A 105 20.99 0.08 10.32
CA LEU A 105 21.42 1.30 9.63
C LEU A 105 22.53 2.04 10.37
N LEU A 106 22.51 2.02 11.71
CA LEU A 106 23.52 2.63 12.57
C LEU A 106 24.79 1.75 12.74
N GLY A 107 24.81 0.54 12.18
CA GLY A 107 25.92 -0.39 12.31
C GLY A 107 26.10 -0.97 13.72
N VAL A 108 25.04 -0.98 14.54
CA VAL A 108 25.06 -1.48 15.93
C VAL A 108 24.27 -2.78 16.13
N ALA A 109 23.72 -3.35 15.05
CA ALA A 109 23.10 -4.67 15.08
C ALA A 109 24.17 -5.76 15.32
N SER A 110 23.78 -6.87 15.95
CA SER A 110 24.66 -8.04 16.04
C SER A 110 24.93 -8.61 14.63
N PRO A 111 26.02 -9.36 14.43
CA PRO A 111 26.38 -9.90 13.11
C PRO A 111 25.24 -10.74 12.50
N GLU A 112 24.69 -11.66 13.30
CA GLU A 112 23.58 -12.52 12.88
C GLU A 112 22.32 -11.72 12.50
N GLN A 113 22.03 -10.66 13.25
CA GLN A 113 20.88 -9.80 12.98
C GLN A 113 21.09 -8.96 11.72
N ALA A 114 22.32 -8.48 11.49
CA ALA A 114 22.67 -7.73 10.31
C ALA A 114 22.59 -8.60 9.04
N ASP A 115 23.13 -9.82 9.10
CA ASP A 115 23.05 -10.80 8.01
C ASP A 115 21.58 -11.11 7.65
N TYR A 116 20.74 -11.34 8.66
CA TYR A 116 19.31 -11.57 8.44
C TYR A 116 18.61 -10.39 7.77
N ILE A 117 18.91 -9.17 8.24
CA ILE A 117 18.30 -7.95 7.69
C ILE A 117 18.76 -7.74 6.24
N GLN A 118 20.05 -7.94 5.95
CA GLN A 118 20.58 -7.85 4.59
C GLN A 118 19.90 -8.85 3.66
N PHE A 119 19.83 -10.13 4.05
CA PHE A 119 19.10 -11.15 3.31
C PHE A 119 17.64 -10.75 3.06
N HIS A 120 16.95 -10.21 4.07
CA HIS A 120 15.55 -9.81 3.94
C HIS A 120 15.34 -8.61 2.99
N LEU A 121 16.33 -7.73 2.89
CA LEU A 121 16.29 -6.55 2.03
C LEU A 121 16.67 -6.85 0.59
N GLU A 122 17.70 -7.68 0.39
CA GLU A 122 18.33 -7.92 -0.91
C GLU A 122 17.78 -9.16 -1.61
N GLU A 123 17.72 -10.29 -0.91
CA GLU A 123 17.32 -11.58 -1.49
C GLU A 123 15.80 -11.78 -1.47
N VAL A 124 15.17 -11.52 -0.31
CA VAL A 124 13.69 -11.56 -0.21
C VAL A 124 13.07 -10.35 -0.91
N GLY A 125 13.79 -9.23 -1.00
CA GLY A 125 13.32 -8.03 -1.69
C GLY A 125 12.07 -7.40 -1.04
N CYS A 126 11.95 -7.45 0.29
CA CYS A 126 10.73 -7.01 0.96
C CYS A 126 10.56 -5.48 0.88
N ARG A 127 9.62 -5.04 0.05
CA ARG A 127 9.32 -3.63 -0.23
C ARG A 127 9.02 -2.80 1.01
N VAL A 128 8.33 -3.37 1.98
CA VAL A 128 7.99 -2.63 3.21
C VAL A 128 9.20 -2.41 4.08
N CYS A 129 10.12 -3.36 4.18
CA CYS A 129 11.38 -3.15 4.89
C CYS A 129 12.27 -2.16 4.15
N GLN A 130 12.34 -2.22 2.83
CA GLN A 130 13.06 -1.24 2.01
C GLN A 130 12.50 0.18 2.19
N ALA A 131 11.18 0.35 2.19
CA ALA A 131 10.53 1.64 2.44
C ALA A 131 10.82 2.16 3.86
N ASN A 132 10.70 1.30 4.88
CA ASN A 132 11.05 1.67 6.25
C ASN A 132 12.51 2.10 6.38
N LEU A 133 13.44 1.41 5.71
CA LEU A 133 14.86 1.76 5.71
C LEU A 133 15.09 3.12 5.03
N ALA A 134 14.46 3.37 3.89
CA ALA A 134 14.53 4.64 3.17
C ALA A 134 14.02 5.81 4.04
N ASP A 135 12.90 5.63 4.76
CA ASP A 135 12.39 6.64 5.69
C ASP A 135 13.39 6.93 6.83
N LEU A 136 14.01 5.88 7.38
CA LEU A 136 15.00 6.01 8.47
C LEU A 136 16.24 6.76 7.97
N GLN A 137 16.71 6.47 6.75
CA GLN A 137 17.83 7.16 6.10
C GLN A 137 17.51 8.64 5.86
N ALA A 138 16.32 8.94 5.35
CA ALA A 138 15.86 10.30 5.13
C ALA A 138 15.82 11.09 6.45
N SER A 139 15.36 10.45 7.53
CA SER A 139 15.31 11.06 8.87
C SER A 139 16.72 11.46 9.35
N GLN A 140 17.73 10.59 9.23
CA GLN A 140 19.12 10.91 9.62
C GLN A 140 19.70 12.09 8.82
N SER A 141 19.38 12.19 7.53
CA SER A 141 19.89 13.27 6.68
C SER A 141 19.28 14.65 6.99
N SER A 142 18.15 14.69 7.69
CA SER A 142 17.37 15.92 7.94
C SER A 142 17.65 16.63 9.28
N ASP A 143 18.48 16.03 10.14
CA ASP A 143 18.50 16.31 11.60
C ASP A 143 19.19 17.61 12.06
N GLY A 144 19.87 18.36 11.19
CA GLY A 144 20.55 19.60 11.61
C GLY A 144 19.75 20.88 11.32
N THR A 145 19.68 21.22 10.04
CA THR A 145 19.33 22.57 9.57
C THR A 145 17.85 22.71 9.20
N GLN A 146 17.22 21.66 8.67
CA GLN A 146 15.83 21.72 8.22
C GLN A 146 14.84 21.67 9.39
N GLN A 147 15.14 20.87 10.42
CA GLN A 147 14.33 20.78 11.64
C GLN A 147 14.34 22.11 12.41
N GLN A 148 15.50 22.74 12.55
CA GLN A 148 15.64 24.08 13.15
C GLN A 148 14.92 25.16 12.34
N GLN A 149 15.05 25.16 11.00
CA GLN A 149 14.31 26.10 10.15
C GLN A 149 12.79 25.92 10.26
N ARG A 150 12.30 24.68 10.33
CA ARG A 150 10.87 24.39 10.45
C ARG A 150 10.32 24.82 11.82
N GLN A 151 11.03 24.52 12.91
CA GLN A 151 10.69 24.97 14.26
C GLN A 151 10.71 26.50 14.38
N ARG A 152 11.73 27.15 13.80
CA ARG A 152 11.84 28.62 13.77
C ARG A 152 10.66 29.26 13.03
N ARG A 153 10.27 28.73 11.87
CA ARG A 153 9.08 29.21 11.13
C ARG A 153 7.80 29.09 11.95
N TYR A 154 7.60 27.95 12.63
CA TYR A 154 6.44 27.78 13.51
C TYR A 154 6.47 28.76 14.70
N PHE A 155 7.62 28.93 15.35
CA PHE A 155 7.78 29.89 16.44
C PHE A 155 7.50 31.33 15.98
N GLU A 156 8.13 31.77 14.89
CA GLU A 156 7.93 33.11 14.29
C GLU A 156 6.47 33.34 13.90
N SER A 157 5.76 32.32 13.39
CA SER A 157 4.32 32.42 13.07
C SER A 157 3.43 32.53 14.32
N SER A 158 3.87 31.99 15.47
CA SER A 158 3.11 31.98 16.73
C SER A 158 3.42 33.17 17.64
N ALA A 159 4.58 33.83 17.48
CA ALA A 159 5.01 34.95 18.31
C ALA A 159 4.10 36.19 18.20
N GLY A 160 3.32 36.32 17.12
CA GLY A 160 2.32 37.38 16.97
C GLY A 160 1.08 37.23 17.86
N LEU A 161 0.87 36.08 18.52
CA LEU A 161 -0.30 35.80 19.35
C LEU A 161 -0.06 36.00 20.86
N LEU A 162 1.20 36.13 21.28
CA LEU A 162 1.56 36.37 22.68
C LEU A 162 1.68 37.88 22.92
N ARG A 163 0.55 38.55 23.17
CA ARG A 163 0.54 39.91 23.71
C ARG A 163 1.09 39.86 25.15
N PRO A 164 2.11 40.66 25.51
CA PRO A 164 2.42 40.86 26.92
C PRO A 164 1.21 41.55 27.55
N GLY A 165 0.64 40.93 28.58
CA GLY A 165 -0.47 41.50 29.35
C GLY A 165 -0.10 42.89 29.82
N GLN A 166 -0.92 43.87 29.48
CA GLN A 166 -0.89 45.20 30.06
C GLN A 166 -1.20 45.05 31.55
N ASN A 167 -0.25 45.39 32.41
CA ASN A 167 -0.47 45.50 33.84
C ASN A 167 -1.24 46.81 34.09
N ASP A 168 -2.49 46.71 34.49
CA ASP A 168 -3.24 47.77 35.21
C ASP A 168 -2.95 47.69 36.71
#